data_AF-A0A315UTL9-F1
#
_entry.id   AF-A0A315UTL9-F1
#
_cell.length_a   1.000
_cell.length_b   1.000
_cell.length_c   1.000
_cell.angle_alpha   90.00
_cell.angle_beta   90.00
_cell.angle_gamma   90.00
#
_symmetry.space_group_name_H-M   'P 1'
#
loop_
_entity.id
_entity.type
_entity.pdbx_description
1 polymer ?
#
loop_
_entity_poly.entity_id
_entity_poly.type
_entity_poly.pdbx_seq_one_letter_code
_entity_poly.pdbx_strand_id
1 'polypeptide(L)'
;MEGTYGNLDSNELAYEAPTCKDRVLSSSKKRLYLEVIIFLGILNVLLLAGLIALGVHSRYLAAGLSNIKPILTQDTNDKPSPTFTANLNEMIGPAALLRSSFLQQFPAAQIDAGQGMVVMTDIKSNVFLLSGSGWSKLGSVPLKHASVGPAGIWGVNQQNKVSKFVASDFVPIRGLELKQIDAGGQGQVVGVASNDNIHCLNANRASSTKELMNWSTRFVDVFQLCSNWSWGVNSEEWIYFTQISNSCHQPGSWDCIDGEAVNVEVGSDGNVFVVNRSGQLYERTGISGQVPKGTGWRIIEMSVKIRQASYDLGYLWVVTETGFIVKCTK
;
A
#
# COMPACT_ATOMS: atom_id res chain seq x y z
N MET A 1 35.90 17.30 -42.59
CA MET A 1 35.42 16.19 -43.44
C MET A 1 36.25 14.99 -43.03
N GLU A 2 35.75 13.90 -42.48
CA GLU A 2 34.41 13.30 -42.51
C GLU A 2 34.07 12.73 -41.13
N GLY A 3 32.79 12.77 -40.78
CA GLY A 3 32.24 12.04 -39.66
C GLY A 3 31.82 10.64 -40.08
N THR A 4 31.90 9.70 -39.15
CA THR A 4 31.23 8.41 -39.24
C THR A 4 30.02 8.42 -38.32
N TYR A 5 28.84 8.54 -38.95
CA TYR A 5 27.54 8.33 -38.34
C TYR A 5 27.39 6.84 -37.99
N GLY A 6 27.31 6.54 -36.69
CA GLY A 6 26.74 5.29 -36.20
C GLY A 6 25.31 5.57 -35.74
N ASN A 7 24.34 5.29 -36.61
CA ASN A 7 22.92 5.28 -36.28
C ASN A 7 22.68 4.17 -35.24
N LEU A 8 22.26 4.54 -34.02
CA LEU A 8 21.69 3.60 -33.07
C LEU A 8 20.19 3.79 -33.13
N ASP A 9 19.51 2.82 -33.74
CA ASP A 9 18.06 2.69 -33.75
C ASP A 9 17.52 2.75 -32.32
N SER A 10 16.83 3.85 -32.01
CA SER A 10 15.99 4.01 -30.83
C SER A 10 14.67 3.27 -31.06
N ASN A 11 14.68 1.94 -30.97
CA ASN A 11 13.45 1.18 -30.74
C ASN A 11 13.06 1.30 -29.26
N GLU A 12 12.47 2.46 -28.96
CA GLU A 12 11.75 2.77 -27.72
C GLU A 12 10.45 1.95 -27.71
N LEU A 13 10.45 0.80 -27.02
CA LEU A 13 9.24 0.05 -26.74
C LEU A 13 8.59 0.59 -25.46
N ALA A 14 7.91 1.73 -25.58
CA ALA A 14 6.93 2.17 -24.60
C ALA A 14 5.66 1.33 -24.80
N TYR A 15 5.26 0.55 -23.78
CA TYR A 15 4.00 -0.18 -23.81
C TYR A 15 2.93 0.67 -23.13
N GLU A 16 2.00 1.21 -23.91
CA GLU A 16 0.80 1.88 -23.39
C GLU A 16 -0.11 0.87 -22.68
N ALA A 17 -0.80 1.31 -21.63
CA ALA A 17 -1.81 0.49 -20.96
C ALA A 17 -2.92 0.10 -21.98
N PRO A 18 -3.32 -1.18 -22.04
CA PRO A 18 -4.34 -1.62 -22.99
C PRO A 18 -5.66 -0.91 -22.71
N THR A 19 -6.36 -0.50 -23.77
CA THR A 19 -7.66 0.15 -23.67
C THR A 19 -8.76 -0.88 -23.37
N CYS A 20 -9.56 -0.66 -22.32
CA CYS A 20 -10.69 -1.53 -21.99
C CYS A 20 -11.89 -1.25 -22.93
N LYS A 21 -11.70 -1.36 -24.26
CA LYS A 21 -12.80 -1.34 -25.23
C LYS A 21 -13.03 -2.74 -25.81
N ASP A 22 -14.26 -3.22 -25.61
CA ASP A 22 -14.93 -4.41 -26.18
C ASP A 22 -14.07 -5.65 -26.46
N ARG A 23 -14.14 -6.68 -25.60
CA ARG A 23 -14.71 -8.01 -25.96
C ARG A 23 -14.46 -9.15 -24.94
N VAL A 24 -15.53 -9.93 -24.78
CA VAL A 24 -15.69 -11.40 -24.90
C VAL A 24 -14.67 -12.32 -24.22
N LEU A 25 -15.24 -13.18 -23.34
CA LEU A 25 -14.61 -14.34 -22.72
C LEU A 25 -13.92 -15.28 -23.71
N SER A 26 -12.76 -15.80 -23.31
CA SER A 26 -12.26 -17.09 -23.80
C SER A 26 -11.67 -17.91 -22.66
N SER A 27 -12.02 -19.20 -22.68
CA SER A 27 -11.77 -20.24 -21.67
C SER A 27 -10.90 -21.33 -22.30
N SER A 28 -9.95 -21.89 -21.55
CA SER A 28 -9.43 -23.25 -21.77
C SER A 28 -8.66 -23.78 -20.55
N LYS A 29 -8.56 -25.12 -20.45
CA LYS A 29 -8.48 -25.97 -19.24
C LYS A 29 -7.17 -26.79 -19.17
N LYS A 30 -6.79 -27.18 -17.92
CA LYS A 30 -6.01 -28.40 -17.45
C LYS A 30 -4.49 -28.44 -17.78
N ARG A 31 -3.56 -29.05 -17.02
CA ARG A 31 -3.45 -29.89 -15.77
C ARG A 31 -1.96 -29.86 -15.33
N LEU A 32 -1.60 -30.00 -14.05
CA LEU A 32 -1.02 -31.25 -13.48
C LEU A 32 -0.86 -31.12 -11.95
N TYR A 33 -1.43 -32.06 -11.20
CA TYR A 33 -1.29 -32.22 -9.75
C TYR A 33 -0.39 -33.45 -9.51
N LEU A 34 0.88 -33.24 -9.15
CA LEU A 34 1.71 -34.25 -8.50
C LEU A 34 2.88 -33.62 -7.72
N GLU A 35 3.36 -32.45 -8.15
CA GLU A 35 4.42 -31.68 -7.48
C GLU A 35 3.96 -31.00 -6.16
N VAL A 36 2.68 -30.60 -6.09
CA VAL A 36 2.11 -29.83 -4.96
C VAL A 36 2.07 -30.62 -3.64
N ILE A 37 1.97 -31.95 -3.70
CA ILE A 37 1.84 -32.79 -2.50
C ILE A 37 3.18 -32.95 -1.76
N ILE A 38 4.30 -32.94 -2.49
CA ILE A 38 5.64 -33.08 -1.90
C ILE A 38 6.07 -31.78 -1.19
N PHE A 39 5.74 -30.62 -1.77
CA PHE A 39 6.04 -29.31 -1.17
C PHE A 39 5.23 -29.04 0.12
N LEU A 40 3.97 -29.47 0.20
CA LEU A 40 3.14 -29.34 1.41
C LEU A 40 3.67 -30.18 2.58
N GLY A 41 4.32 -31.30 2.31
CA GLY A 41 4.95 -32.14 3.35
C GLY A 41 6.18 -31.47 3.98
N ILE A 42 7.04 -30.85 3.17
CA ILE A 42 8.27 -30.19 3.65
C ILE A 42 7.96 -28.89 4.39
N LEU A 43 6.95 -28.13 3.95
CA LEU A 43 6.56 -26.87 4.59
C LEU A 43 6.03 -27.07 6.03
N ASN A 44 5.30 -28.17 6.27
CA ASN A 44 4.76 -28.49 7.60
C ASN A 44 5.85 -28.81 8.64
N VAL A 45 6.95 -29.45 8.21
CA VAL A 45 8.07 -29.77 9.11
C VAL A 45 8.83 -28.50 9.51
N LEU A 46 9.03 -27.57 8.58
CA LEU A 46 9.71 -26.29 8.85
C LEU A 46 8.86 -25.37 9.75
N LEU A 47 7.54 -25.33 9.56
CA LEU A 47 6.62 -24.57 10.42
C LEU A 47 6.63 -25.10 11.86
N LEU A 48 6.67 -26.41 12.06
CA LEU A 48 6.70 -27.00 13.39
C LEU A 48 8.02 -26.69 14.12
N ALA A 49 9.16 -26.75 13.42
CA ALA A 49 10.45 -26.37 13.99
C ALA A 49 10.51 -24.87 14.36
N GLY A 50 9.93 -23.99 13.53
CA GLY A 50 9.84 -22.56 13.79
C GLY A 50 9.00 -22.22 15.02
N LEU A 51 7.87 -22.89 15.22
CA LEU A 51 6.99 -22.69 16.39
C LEU A 51 7.67 -23.12 17.70
N ILE A 52 8.46 -24.20 17.68
CA ILE A 52 9.23 -24.64 18.85
C ILE A 52 10.31 -23.61 19.21
N ALA A 53 11.01 -23.05 18.23
CA ALA A 53 12.00 -21.99 18.46
C ALA A 53 11.37 -20.70 19.02
N LEU A 54 10.20 -20.30 18.50
CA LEU A 54 9.46 -19.13 19.00
C LEU A 54 8.96 -19.31 20.44
N GLY A 55 8.53 -20.53 20.78
CA GLY A 55 8.09 -20.89 22.13
C GLY A 55 9.19 -20.91 23.18
N VAL A 56 10.45 -21.13 22.77
CA VAL A 56 11.62 -21.02 23.67
C VAL A 56 12.03 -19.56 23.84
N HIS A 57 11.96 -18.75 22.78
CA HIS A 57 12.33 -17.33 22.83
C HIS A 57 11.32 -16.47 23.63
N SER A 58 10.03 -16.78 23.57
CA SER A 58 8.99 -16.05 24.32
C SER A 58 9.11 -16.20 25.84
N ARG A 59 9.59 -17.36 26.32
CA ARG A 59 9.86 -17.60 27.75
C ARG A 59 11.04 -16.76 28.27
N TYR A 60 11.97 -16.40 27.40
CA TYR A 60 13.12 -15.57 27.76
C TYR A 60 12.73 -14.08 27.86
N LEU A 61 11.83 -13.60 26.99
CA LEU A 61 11.33 -12.22 27.00
C LEU A 61 10.37 -11.93 28.16
N ALA A 62 9.55 -12.92 28.57
CA ALA A 62 8.63 -12.77 29.70
C ALA A 62 9.36 -12.51 31.03
N ALA A 63 10.59 -12.99 31.19
CA ALA A 63 11.42 -12.72 32.38
C ALA A 63 12.02 -11.30 32.41
N GLY A 64 12.09 -10.60 31.27
CA GLY A 64 12.60 -9.23 31.17
C GLY A 64 11.54 -8.14 31.45
N LEU A 65 10.27 -8.43 31.19
CA LEU A 65 9.16 -7.47 31.32
C LEU A 65 8.64 -7.27 32.76
N SER A 66 8.98 -8.15 33.70
CA SER A 66 8.58 -7.98 35.11
C SER A 66 9.33 -6.85 35.83
N ASN A 67 10.42 -6.31 35.26
CA ASN A 67 11.28 -5.32 35.91
C ASN A 67 11.00 -3.85 35.55
N ILE A 68 10.03 -3.55 34.67
CA ILE A 68 9.81 -2.16 34.16
C ILE A 68 8.45 -1.57 34.61
N LYS A 69 7.64 -2.34 35.34
CA LYS A 69 6.28 -1.95 35.74
C LYS A 69 6.12 -0.69 36.64
N PRO A 70 7.12 -0.17 37.41
CA PRO A 70 6.86 0.99 38.26
C PRO A 70 7.06 2.38 37.64
N ILE A 71 7.48 2.51 36.36
CA ILE A 71 7.99 3.81 35.83
C ILE A 71 6.94 4.61 35.01
N LEU A 72 5.76 4.06 34.71
CA LEU A 72 4.81 4.65 33.73
C LEU A 72 3.55 5.31 34.31
N THR A 73 3.47 5.55 35.62
CA THR A 73 2.32 6.27 36.20
C THR A 73 2.68 7.70 36.60
N GLN A 74 2.85 8.58 35.62
CA GLN A 74 2.59 10.02 35.80
C GLN A 74 2.37 10.72 34.45
N ASP A 75 1.52 11.74 34.48
CA ASP A 75 1.12 12.68 33.43
C ASP A 75 0.16 12.21 32.33
N THR A 76 -1.11 12.64 32.45
CA THR A 76 -1.68 13.72 31.62
C THR A 76 -3.13 14.00 32.02
N ASN A 77 -3.38 15.18 32.61
CA ASN A 77 -4.72 15.77 32.77
C ASN A 77 -4.77 17.03 31.91
N ASP A 78 -5.41 16.98 30.74
CA ASP A 78 -5.90 18.17 30.05
C ASP A 78 -7.16 17.85 29.22
N LYS A 79 -8.18 18.69 29.36
CA LYS A 79 -9.55 18.47 28.87
C LYS A 79 -9.80 19.30 27.60
N PRO A 80 -10.34 18.72 26.50
CA PRO A 80 -10.55 19.45 25.24
C PRO A 80 -11.81 20.34 25.21
N SER A 81 -11.78 21.33 24.30
CA SER A 81 -12.75 22.42 24.10
C SER A 81 -14.12 21.99 23.51
N PRO A 82 -15.24 22.64 23.90
CA PRO A 82 -16.63 22.22 23.60
C PRO A 82 -17.06 22.25 22.13
N THR A 83 -16.28 22.84 21.21
CA THR A 83 -16.64 22.88 19.77
C THR A 83 -16.39 21.54 19.06
N PHE A 84 -15.61 20.64 19.67
CA PHE A 84 -15.25 19.33 19.10
C PHE A 84 -16.32 18.26 19.32
N THR A 85 -17.23 18.45 20.29
CA THR A 85 -18.19 17.43 20.73
C THR A 85 -19.43 17.36 19.83
N ALA A 86 -19.73 18.40 19.05
CA ALA A 86 -20.96 18.48 18.26
C ALA A 86 -20.94 17.61 16.98
N ASN A 87 -19.77 17.39 16.37
CA ASN A 87 -19.65 16.64 15.10
C ASN A 87 -19.59 15.11 15.26
N LEU A 88 -19.43 14.58 16.48
CA LEU A 88 -19.38 13.12 16.68
C LEU A 88 -20.77 12.45 16.58
N ASN A 89 -21.83 13.18 16.92
CA ASN A 89 -23.17 12.60 17.08
C ASN A 89 -23.89 12.33 15.75
N GLU A 90 -23.43 12.90 14.62
CA GLU A 90 -24.02 12.64 13.29
C GLU A 90 -23.45 11.40 12.58
N MET A 91 -22.41 10.74 13.12
CA MET A 91 -21.72 9.62 12.46
C MET A 91 -22.21 8.22 12.86
N ILE A 92 -23.23 8.11 13.72
CA ILE A 92 -23.75 6.84 14.27
C ILE A 92 -25.03 6.44 13.53
N GLY A 93 -24.88 5.85 12.34
CA GLY A 93 -25.95 5.09 11.66
C GLY A 93 -25.96 3.62 12.11
N PRO A 94 -27.10 2.91 12.02
CA PRO A 94 -27.20 1.55 12.52
C PRO A 94 -26.76 0.54 11.45
N ALA A 95 -25.49 0.10 11.48
CA ALA A 95 -25.06 -1.23 10.99
C ALA A 95 -23.57 -1.52 11.28
N ALA A 96 -23.33 -2.54 12.12
CA ALA A 96 -22.28 -3.56 12.08
C ALA A 96 -20.78 -3.21 11.83
N LEU A 97 -20.30 -2.00 12.14
CA LEU A 97 -18.86 -1.72 12.25
C LEU A 97 -18.57 -0.98 13.56
N LEU A 98 -17.70 -1.54 14.41
CA LEU A 98 -17.17 -0.82 15.58
C LEU A 98 -16.24 0.28 15.06
N ARG A 99 -16.70 1.53 15.13
CA ARG A 99 -15.97 2.72 14.67
C ARG A 99 -15.33 3.40 15.87
N SER A 100 -14.01 3.55 15.87
CA SER A 100 -13.31 4.40 16.83
C SER A 100 -12.82 5.67 16.13
N SER A 101 -13.25 6.83 16.61
CA SER A 101 -12.72 8.13 16.16
C SER A 101 -11.42 8.45 16.90
N PHE A 102 -10.35 8.80 16.15
CA PHE A 102 -9.09 9.28 16.73
C PHE A 102 -9.18 10.79 17.01
N LEU A 103 -8.40 11.28 17.98
CA LEU A 103 -8.15 12.72 18.14
C LEU A 103 -7.31 13.22 16.96
N GLN A 104 -7.97 13.51 15.85
CA GLN A 104 -7.33 14.03 14.66
C GLN A 104 -7.15 15.54 14.79
N GLN A 105 -5.90 15.98 14.88
CA GLN A 105 -5.57 17.41 14.99
C GLN A 105 -5.60 18.13 13.63
N PHE A 106 -5.46 17.41 12.51
CA PHE A 106 -5.35 17.99 11.17
C PHE A 106 -6.06 17.14 10.10
N PRO A 107 -6.76 17.73 9.11
CA PRO A 107 -7.41 16.99 8.03
C PRO A 107 -6.40 16.19 7.20
N ALA A 108 -6.63 14.90 7.06
CA ALA A 108 -5.80 14.01 6.25
C ALA A 108 -6.07 14.23 4.76
N ALA A 109 -5.01 14.22 3.97
CA ALA A 109 -5.05 14.26 2.52
C ALA A 109 -4.94 12.87 1.91
N GLN A 110 -4.06 12.02 2.45
CA GLN A 110 -3.79 10.65 2.02
C GLN A 110 -3.45 9.77 3.24
N ILE A 111 -3.70 8.47 3.16
CA ILE A 111 -3.38 7.49 4.19
C ILE A 111 -2.84 6.20 3.56
N ASP A 112 -1.93 5.52 4.26
CA ASP A 112 -1.47 4.19 3.91
C ASP A 112 -1.19 3.36 5.16
N ALA A 113 -1.45 2.06 5.10
CA ALA A 113 -1.31 1.12 6.20
C ALA A 113 -0.56 -0.14 5.74
N GLY A 114 0.42 -0.56 6.51
CA GLY A 114 1.25 -1.72 6.19
C GLY A 114 2.21 -2.09 7.32
N GLN A 115 2.41 -3.39 7.52
CA GLN A 115 3.23 -3.95 8.61
C GLN A 115 2.81 -3.47 10.03
N GLY A 116 1.51 -3.30 10.25
CA GLY A 116 0.93 -2.79 11.50
C GLY A 116 1.17 -1.30 11.74
N MET A 117 1.76 -0.59 10.77
CA MET A 117 1.96 0.86 10.82
C MET A 117 0.93 1.55 9.96
N VAL A 118 0.67 2.82 10.27
CA VAL A 118 -0.20 3.69 9.46
C VAL A 118 0.49 5.03 9.30
N VAL A 119 0.69 5.44 8.05
CA VAL A 119 1.19 6.77 7.69
C VAL A 119 0.09 7.58 7.04
N MET A 120 0.09 8.88 7.25
CA MET A 120 -0.80 9.80 6.55
C MET A 120 -0.08 11.08 6.18
N THR A 121 -0.57 11.77 5.16
CA THR A 121 -0.20 13.15 4.88
C THR A 121 -1.37 14.07 5.20
N ASP A 122 -1.10 15.27 5.70
CA ASP A 122 -2.12 16.31 5.80
C ASP A 122 -2.21 17.15 4.52
N ILE A 123 -3.19 18.05 4.46
CA ILE A 123 -3.36 18.97 3.32
C ILE A 123 -2.19 19.94 3.09
N LYS A 124 -1.27 20.08 4.06
CA LYS A 124 -0.05 20.87 3.97
C LYS A 124 1.18 20.02 3.62
N SER A 125 0.97 18.75 3.27
CA SER A 125 2.02 17.77 2.96
C SER A 125 2.93 17.43 4.15
N ASN A 126 2.51 17.67 5.40
CA ASN A 126 3.19 17.10 6.56
C ASN A 126 2.89 15.61 6.64
N VAL A 127 3.90 14.79 6.90
CA VAL A 127 3.75 13.34 7.09
C VAL A 127 3.59 13.02 8.57
N PHE A 128 2.72 12.08 8.89
CA PHE A 128 2.51 11.61 10.26
C PHE A 128 2.51 10.08 10.30
N LEU A 129 3.02 9.53 11.41
CA LEU A 129 2.94 8.12 11.76
C LEU A 129 1.98 7.96 12.93
N LEU A 130 1.10 6.95 12.86
CA LEU A 130 0.27 6.56 13.98
C LEU A 130 1.10 5.80 15.02
N SER A 131 1.12 6.30 16.25
CA SER A 131 1.75 5.65 17.40
C SER A 131 0.73 5.55 18.55
N GLY A 132 0.34 4.32 18.91
CA GLY A 132 -0.74 4.09 19.85
C GLY A 132 -2.07 4.67 19.34
N SER A 133 -2.60 5.68 20.01
CA SER A 133 -3.83 6.39 19.62
C SER A 133 -3.56 7.81 19.08
N GLY A 134 -2.30 8.20 18.89
CA GLY A 134 -1.90 9.55 18.51
C GLY A 134 -1.10 9.60 17.20
N TRP A 135 -1.18 10.74 16.51
CA TRP A 135 -0.39 11.03 15.32
C TRP A 135 0.87 11.81 15.70
N SER A 136 2.03 11.34 15.27
CA SER A 136 3.31 12.04 15.45
C SER A 136 3.87 12.43 14.10
N LYS A 137 4.32 13.70 13.96
CA LYS A 137 4.94 14.17 12.72
C LYS A 137 6.19 13.34 12.41
N LEU A 138 6.33 12.91 11.17
CA LEU A 138 7.39 12.05 10.69
C LEU A 138 8.27 12.81 9.68
N GLY A 139 9.55 13.00 10.01
CA GLY A 139 10.53 13.67 9.15
C GLY A 139 10.26 15.17 8.93
N SER A 140 11.16 15.80 8.17
CA SER A 140 11.16 17.23 7.85
C SER A 140 10.68 17.52 6.42
N VAL A 141 10.75 16.53 5.52
CA VAL A 141 10.40 16.70 4.11
C VAL A 141 8.89 16.66 3.91
N PRO A 142 8.28 17.68 3.27
CA PRO A 142 6.87 17.66 2.95
C PRO A 142 6.57 16.71 1.78
N LEU A 143 5.62 15.78 1.97
CA LEU A 143 5.21 14.78 0.99
C LEU A 143 3.71 14.88 0.72
N LYS A 144 3.31 14.81 -0.55
CA LYS A 144 1.88 14.75 -0.92
C LYS A 144 1.32 13.34 -0.74
N HIS A 145 2.18 12.33 -0.85
CA HIS A 145 1.84 10.91 -0.72
C HIS A 145 2.98 10.20 0.02
N ALA A 146 2.63 9.42 1.03
CA ALA A 146 3.54 8.57 1.78
C ALA A 146 2.96 7.15 1.87
N SER A 147 3.83 6.16 1.76
CA SER A 147 3.46 4.75 1.84
C SER A 147 4.38 4.00 2.81
N VAL A 148 3.83 2.97 3.45
CA VAL A 148 4.51 2.15 4.44
C VAL A 148 4.26 0.67 4.19
N GLY A 149 5.33 -0.12 4.21
CA GLY A 149 5.21 -1.57 4.10
C GLY A 149 6.56 -2.26 4.27
N PRO A 150 6.74 -3.50 3.79
CA PRO A 150 7.99 -4.25 3.93
C PRO A 150 9.22 -3.55 3.34
N ALA A 151 9.04 -2.63 2.39
CA ALA A 151 10.14 -1.82 1.84
C ALA A 151 10.54 -0.61 2.73
N GLY A 152 9.88 -0.41 3.87
CA GLY A 152 10.02 0.74 4.75
C GLY A 152 9.01 1.84 4.43
N ILE A 153 9.34 3.08 4.80
CA ILE A 153 8.49 4.25 4.52
C ILE A 153 9.09 5.04 3.36
N TRP A 154 8.27 5.25 2.34
CA TRP A 154 8.62 5.98 1.13
C TRP A 154 7.59 7.07 0.86
N GLY A 155 7.94 8.06 0.07
CA GLY A 155 6.95 9.04 -0.35
C GLY A 155 7.44 9.94 -1.46
N VAL A 156 6.52 10.74 -1.98
CA VAL A 156 6.76 11.68 -3.06
C VAL A 156 6.27 13.06 -2.66
N ASN A 157 7.05 14.08 -3.02
CA ASN A 157 6.69 15.48 -2.74
C ASN A 157 5.81 16.09 -3.85
N GLN A 158 5.43 17.35 -3.68
CA GLN A 158 4.60 18.07 -4.66
C GLN A 158 5.25 18.19 -6.05
N GLN A 159 6.58 18.16 -6.13
CA GLN A 159 7.36 18.16 -7.37
C GLN A 159 7.69 16.74 -7.86
N ASN A 160 6.96 15.72 -7.40
CA ASN A 160 7.14 14.32 -7.75
C ASN A 160 8.51 13.72 -7.35
N LYS A 161 9.31 14.41 -6.53
CA LYS A 161 10.60 13.87 -6.08
C LYS A 161 10.37 12.78 -5.04
N VAL A 162 11.02 11.64 -5.27
CA VAL A 162 10.95 10.45 -4.40
C VAL A 162 11.88 10.62 -3.21
N SER A 163 11.45 10.20 -2.03
CA SER A 163 12.27 10.15 -0.82
C SER A 163 12.01 8.86 -0.03
N LYS A 164 13.03 8.37 0.66
CA LYS A 164 12.95 7.23 1.59
C LYS A 164 13.21 7.70 3.02
N PHE A 165 12.41 7.24 3.97
CA PHE A 165 12.66 7.50 5.39
C PHE A 165 13.86 6.67 5.89
N VAL A 166 14.90 7.34 6.38
CA VAL A 166 16.13 6.76 6.89
C VAL A 166 16.57 7.51 8.14
N ALA A 167 16.86 6.80 9.23
CA ALA A 167 17.47 7.36 10.43
C ALA A 167 16.83 8.68 10.93
N SER A 168 15.49 8.72 10.98
CA SER A 168 14.63 9.82 11.43
C SER A 168 14.19 10.88 10.40
N ASP A 169 14.69 10.86 9.16
CA ASP A 169 14.24 11.80 8.14
C ASP A 169 14.10 11.18 6.73
N PHE A 170 13.37 11.85 5.87
CA PHE A 170 13.24 11.51 4.46
C PHE A 170 14.47 11.97 3.68
N VAL A 171 15.18 11.02 3.10
CA VAL A 171 16.33 11.26 2.24
C VAL A 171 15.87 11.25 0.77
N PRO A 172 16.08 12.33 0.00
CA PRO A 172 15.71 12.38 -1.41
C PRO A 172 16.47 11.37 -2.25
N ILE A 173 15.75 10.74 -3.17
CA ILE A 173 16.27 9.81 -4.17
C ILE A 173 16.37 10.53 -5.51
N ARG A 174 17.49 10.39 -6.21
CA ARG A 174 17.75 11.06 -7.50
C ARG A 174 17.40 10.16 -8.67
N GLY A 175 17.08 10.79 -9.81
CA GLY A 175 16.94 10.10 -11.11
C GLY A 175 15.57 9.52 -11.41
N LEU A 176 14.56 9.81 -10.58
CA LEU A 176 13.19 9.38 -10.82
C LEU A 176 12.19 10.38 -10.20
N GLU A 177 11.12 10.64 -10.93
CA GLU A 177 10.00 11.46 -10.48
C GLU A 177 8.71 10.67 -10.56
N LEU A 178 8.01 10.53 -9.43
CA LEU A 178 6.79 9.75 -9.31
C LEU A 178 5.66 10.60 -8.73
N LYS A 179 4.46 10.48 -9.30
CA LYS A 179 3.24 11.11 -8.78
C LYS A 179 2.63 10.35 -7.61
N GLN A 180 2.87 9.03 -7.51
CA GLN A 180 2.43 8.14 -6.43
C GLN A 180 3.46 7.02 -6.22
N ILE A 181 3.55 6.47 -5.00
CA ILE A 181 4.46 5.38 -4.64
C ILE A 181 3.79 4.43 -3.63
N ASP A 182 4.12 3.15 -3.70
CA ASP A 182 3.68 2.13 -2.76
C ASP A 182 4.85 1.25 -2.30
N ALA A 183 4.86 0.95 -1.01
CA ALA A 183 5.87 0.18 -0.29
C ALA A 183 5.31 -1.13 0.30
N GLY A 184 4.07 -1.50 -0.01
CA GLY A 184 3.37 -2.69 0.47
C GLY A 184 3.94 -4.04 -0.01
N GLY A 185 4.85 -4.01 -0.99
CA GLY A 185 5.39 -5.20 -1.67
C GLY A 185 6.12 -6.18 -0.77
N GLN A 186 6.64 -7.26 -1.36
CA GLN A 186 7.56 -8.19 -0.68
C GLN A 186 8.98 -7.58 -0.56
N GLY A 187 9.04 -6.34 -0.08
CA GLY A 187 10.26 -5.52 0.02
C GLY A 187 10.51 -4.64 -1.20
N GLN A 188 9.77 -4.81 -2.30
CA GLN A 188 9.85 -3.90 -3.44
C GLN A 188 9.10 -2.59 -3.20
N VAL A 189 9.45 -1.59 -4.00
CA VAL A 189 8.73 -0.31 -4.08
C VAL A 189 8.25 -0.13 -5.50
N VAL A 190 7.01 0.31 -5.67
CA VAL A 190 6.42 0.58 -6.98
C VAL A 190 5.88 1.99 -7.02
N GLY A 191 5.85 2.61 -8.18
CA GLY A 191 5.21 3.90 -8.30
C GLY A 191 5.04 4.35 -9.74
N VAL A 192 4.26 5.41 -9.89
CA VAL A 192 3.79 5.88 -11.18
C VAL A 192 4.44 7.21 -11.47
N ALA A 193 5.03 7.36 -12.65
CA ALA A 193 5.59 8.61 -13.13
C ALA A 193 4.50 9.55 -13.65
N SER A 194 4.88 10.79 -13.94
CA SER A 194 3.95 11.82 -14.45
C SER A 194 3.38 11.49 -15.83
N ASN A 195 4.09 10.68 -16.60
CA ASN A 195 3.68 10.20 -17.93
C ASN A 195 2.95 8.85 -17.87
N ASP A 196 2.44 8.47 -16.68
CA ASP A 196 1.73 7.21 -16.42
C ASP A 196 2.56 5.93 -16.58
N ASN A 197 3.85 6.05 -16.94
CA ASN A 197 4.79 4.94 -16.88
C ASN A 197 4.92 4.47 -15.44
N ILE A 198 5.10 3.17 -15.29
CA ILE A 198 5.15 2.57 -13.97
C ILE A 198 6.55 2.02 -13.71
N HIS A 199 7.03 2.18 -12.48
CA HIS A 199 8.40 1.87 -12.08
C HIS A 199 8.41 0.95 -10.87
N CYS A 200 9.23 -0.11 -10.93
CA CYS A 200 9.45 -1.06 -9.85
C CYS A 200 10.92 -1.04 -9.40
N LEU A 201 11.14 -0.94 -8.09
CA LEU A 201 12.43 -1.06 -7.44
C LEU A 201 12.46 -2.35 -6.62
N ASN A 202 13.37 -3.26 -6.96
CA ASN A 202 13.48 -4.54 -6.25
C ASN A 202 13.93 -4.38 -4.78
N ALA A 203 13.70 -5.43 -3.98
CA ALA A 203 13.93 -5.41 -2.54
C ALA A 203 15.39 -5.12 -2.12
N ASN A 204 16.37 -5.59 -2.89
CA ASN A 204 17.79 -5.36 -2.58
C ASN A 204 18.13 -3.87 -2.67
N ARG A 205 17.63 -3.20 -3.72
CA ARG A 205 17.87 -1.77 -3.93
C ARG A 205 17.01 -0.92 -3.01
N ALA A 206 15.74 -1.31 -2.82
CA ALA A 206 14.83 -0.62 -1.92
C ALA A 206 15.34 -0.63 -0.47
N SER A 207 15.97 -1.71 -0.01
CA SER A 207 16.52 -1.79 1.35
C SER A 207 17.83 -1.01 1.52
N SER A 208 18.68 -0.94 0.48
CA SER A 208 20.00 -0.32 0.54
C SER A 208 19.96 1.20 0.76
N THR A 209 20.75 1.70 1.71
CA THR A 209 20.99 3.15 1.90
C THR A 209 22.19 3.67 1.09
N LYS A 210 23.10 2.77 0.68
CA LYS A 210 24.30 3.08 -0.11
C LYS A 210 24.04 3.13 -1.62
N GLU A 211 23.09 2.33 -2.12
CA GLU A 211 22.74 2.27 -3.55
C GLU A 211 21.74 3.35 -3.99
N LEU A 212 21.24 4.17 -3.06
CA LEU A 212 20.33 5.29 -3.35
C LEU A 212 20.94 6.37 -4.27
N MET A 213 22.23 6.26 -4.59
CA MET A 213 22.96 7.17 -5.48
C MET A 213 23.23 6.63 -6.89
N ASN A 214 23.00 5.35 -7.18
CA ASN A 214 23.24 4.75 -8.50
C ASN A 214 22.08 3.85 -8.93
N TRP A 215 20.97 4.48 -9.30
CA TRP A 215 19.89 3.78 -10.00
C TRP A 215 20.37 3.38 -11.40
N SER A 216 20.35 2.08 -11.70
CA SER A 216 20.28 1.63 -13.10
C SER A 216 18.82 1.36 -13.43
N THR A 217 18.29 2.19 -14.32
CA THR A 217 16.99 2.00 -14.96
C THR A 217 16.99 0.68 -15.71
N ARG A 218 16.13 -0.25 -15.28
CA ARG A 218 15.61 -1.28 -16.18
C ARG A 218 14.10 -1.19 -16.12
N PHE A 219 13.55 -0.88 -17.29
CA PHE A 219 12.14 -0.64 -17.56
C PHE A 219 11.34 -1.90 -17.32
N VAL A 220 10.35 -1.79 -16.43
CA VAL A 220 9.21 -2.68 -16.32
C VAL A 220 8.11 -1.90 -15.60
N ASP A 221 7.01 -1.64 -16.31
CA ASP A 221 5.72 -1.22 -15.78
C ASP A 221 5.34 -2.12 -14.59
N VAL A 222 4.99 -1.64 -13.36
CA VAL A 222 3.80 -2.05 -12.53
C VAL A 222 3.60 -1.26 -11.18
N PHE A 223 2.32 -1.02 -10.80
CA PHE A 223 1.69 -0.52 -9.55
C PHE A 223 1.73 -1.46 -8.32
N GLN A 224 1.22 -0.96 -7.18
CA GLN A 224 1.01 -1.54 -5.84
C GLN A 224 1.28 -3.04 -5.69
N LEU A 225 2.34 -3.43 -4.98
CA LEU A 225 2.70 -4.83 -4.78
C LEU A 225 2.16 -5.27 -3.42
N CYS A 226 1.35 -6.30 -3.38
CA CYS A 226 1.12 -7.08 -2.16
C CYS A 226 0.93 -8.51 -2.67
N SER A 227 1.89 -9.39 -2.36
CA SER A 227 2.05 -10.72 -3.00
C SER A 227 2.56 -10.66 -4.45
N ASN A 228 2.53 -11.78 -5.18
CA ASN A 228 2.91 -11.86 -6.60
C ASN A 228 1.92 -11.13 -7.53
N TRP A 229 1.01 -10.32 -6.98
CA TRP A 229 -0.09 -9.69 -7.69
C TRP A 229 -0.16 -8.21 -7.37
N SER A 230 -0.61 -7.44 -8.36
CA SER A 230 -0.76 -6.00 -8.24
C SER A 230 -2.03 -5.51 -8.86
N TRP A 231 -2.49 -4.39 -8.32
CA TRP A 231 -3.67 -3.69 -8.75
C TRP A 231 -3.32 -2.24 -9.08
N GLY A 232 -4.00 -1.69 -10.08
CA GLY A 232 -3.80 -0.31 -10.51
C GLY A 232 -5.09 0.27 -11.08
N VAL A 233 -5.15 1.60 -11.12
CA VAL A 233 -6.21 2.35 -11.78
C VAL A 233 -5.58 3.39 -12.70
N ASN A 234 -6.23 3.70 -13.82
CA ASN A 234 -5.78 4.76 -14.72
C ASN A 234 -6.64 6.04 -14.60
N SER A 235 -6.31 7.05 -15.38
CA SER A 235 -7.05 8.34 -15.42
C SER A 235 -8.48 8.20 -15.95
N GLU A 236 -8.78 7.15 -16.71
CA GLU A 236 -10.11 6.79 -17.20
C GLU A 236 -10.91 5.93 -16.19
N GLU A 237 -10.41 5.79 -14.96
CA GLU A 237 -10.99 5.00 -13.86
C GLU A 237 -11.00 3.49 -14.07
N TRP A 238 -10.39 2.98 -15.13
CA TRP A 238 -10.31 1.53 -15.36
C TRP A 238 -9.43 0.85 -14.32
N ILE A 239 -9.90 -0.30 -13.86
CA ILE A 239 -9.22 -1.11 -12.85
C ILE A 239 -8.43 -2.22 -13.56
N TYR A 240 -7.19 -2.41 -13.15
CA TYR A 240 -6.31 -3.41 -13.72
C TYR A 240 -5.72 -4.34 -12.66
N PHE A 241 -5.51 -5.59 -13.06
CA PHE A 241 -4.85 -6.63 -12.29
C PHE A 241 -3.68 -7.21 -13.08
N THR A 242 -2.56 -7.51 -12.43
CA THR A 242 -1.46 -8.25 -13.06
C THR A 242 -0.72 -9.12 -12.06
N GLN A 243 0.06 -10.07 -12.58
CA GLN A 243 0.99 -10.89 -11.83
C GLN A 243 2.42 -10.39 -12.06
N ILE A 244 3.14 -10.12 -10.99
CA ILE A 244 4.55 -9.67 -11.06
C ILE A 244 5.42 -10.65 -10.33
N SER A 245 6.56 -10.93 -10.97
CA SER A 245 7.64 -11.64 -10.33
C SER A 245 8.38 -10.73 -9.34
N ASN A 246 8.79 -11.28 -8.21
CA ASN A 246 9.52 -10.58 -7.15
C ASN A 246 10.81 -9.84 -7.61
N SER A 247 11.29 -10.11 -8.82
CA SER A 247 12.50 -9.56 -9.40
C SER A 247 12.32 -8.26 -10.20
N CYS A 248 11.09 -7.74 -10.33
CA CYS A 248 10.76 -6.61 -11.22
C CYS A 248 11.21 -6.85 -12.67
N HIS A 249 11.36 -8.11 -13.12
CA HIS A 249 12.03 -8.39 -14.39
C HIS A 249 11.14 -8.36 -15.62
N GLN A 250 9.84 -8.67 -15.49
CA GLN A 250 8.80 -8.36 -16.48
C GLN A 250 7.42 -8.36 -15.79
N PRO A 251 6.49 -7.48 -16.20
CA PRO A 251 5.11 -7.56 -15.79
C PRO A 251 4.42 -8.71 -16.53
N GLY A 252 3.46 -9.37 -15.90
CA GLY A 252 2.44 -10.09 -16.65
C GLY A 252 1.60 -9.12 -17.50
N SER A 253 0.83 -9.63 -18.45
CA SER A 253 -0.19 -8.82 -19.13
C SER A 253 -1.20 -8.28 -18.12
N TRP A 254 -1.62 -7.03 -18.30
CA TRP A 254 -2.63 -6.40 -17.46
C TRP A 254 -4.02 -6.84 -17.88
N ASP A 255 -4.74 -7.47 -16.95
CA ASP A 255 -6.14 -7.82 -17.08
C ASP A 255 -7.01 -6.61 -16.70
N CYS A 256 -7.92 -6.17 -17.59
CA CYS A 256 -8.99 -5.27 -17.20
C CYS A 256 -9.93 -5.98 -16.22
N ILE A 257 -10.24 -5.31 -15.12
CA ILE A 257 -11.22 -5.74 -14.12
C ILE A 257 -12.45 -4.85 -14.25
N ASP A 258 -13.62 -5.46 -14.12
CA ASP A 258 -14.91 -4.77 -14.15
C ASP A 258 -14.98 -3.69 -13.06
N GLY A 259 -15.60 -2.54 -13.36
CA GLY A 259 -15.79 -1.44 -12.42
C GLY A 259 -14.93 -0.21 -12.71
N GLU A 260 -15.15 0.83 -11.92
CA GLU A 260 -14.51 2.14 -12.05
C GLU A 260 -13.99 2.60 -10.68
N ALA A 261 -12.72 3.02 -10.61
CA ALA A 261 -12.10 3.48 -9.38
C ALA A 261 -11.05 4.57 -9.61
N VAL A 262 -10.91 5.46 -8.62
CA VAL A 262 -9.88 6.52 -8.57
C VAL A 262 -8.75 6.20 -7.58
N ASN A 263 -8.95 5.20 -6.72
CA ASN A 263 -7.97 4.71 -5.78
C ASN A 263 -8.18 3.20 -5.56
N VAL A 264 -7.08 2.47 -5.41
CA VAL A 264 -7.05 1.05 -5.08
C VAL A 264 -6.02 0.79 -3.99
N GLU A 265 -6.37 -0.06 -3.03
CA GLU A 265 -5.47 -0.56 -1.99
C GLU A 265 -5.48 -2.09 -1.98
N VAL A 266 -4.32 -2.69 -1.72
CA VAL A 266 -4.17 -4.12 -1.52
C VAL A 266 -3.59 -4.39 -0.13
N GLY A 267 -4.37 -5.04 0.72
CA GLY A 267 -3.93 -5.47 2.05
C GLY A 267 -2.87 -6.56 1.99
N SER A 268 -2.08 -6.67 3.07
CA SER A 268 -1.08 -7.73 3.27
C SER A 268 -1.66 -9.15 3.26
N ASP A 269 -2.97 -9.28 3.52
CA ASP A 269 -3.73 -10.54 3.46
C ASP A 269 -4.42 -10.78 2.10
N GLY A 270 -4.17 -9.93 1.10
CA GLY A 270 -4.70 -10.03 -0.25
C GLY A 270 -6.12 -9.48 -0.44
N ASN A 271 -6.74 -8.88 0.60
CA ASN A 271 -7.99 -8.14 0.39
C ASN A 271 -7.73 -6.88 -0.44
N VAL A 272 -8.67 -6.53 -1.30
CA VAL A 272 -8.55 -5.38 -2.21
C VAL A 272 -9.72 -4.45 -1.99
N PHE A 273 -9.42 -3.17 -1.85
CA PHE A 273 -10.41 -2.11 -1.65
C PHE A 273 -10.25 -1.04 -2.72
N VAL A 274 -11.36 -0.49 -3.19
CA VAL A 274 -11.35 0.61 -4.15
C VAL A 274 -12.32 1.71 -3.73
N VAL A 275 -11.99 2.93 -4.12
CA VAL A 275 -12.85 4.10 -4.01
C VAL A 275 -13.12 4.62 -5.41
N ASN A 276 -14.38 4.86 -5.75
CA ASN A 276 -14.75 5.43 -7.05
C ASN A 276 -14.87 6.96 -7.02
N ARG A 277 -15.03 7.62 -8.18
CA ARG A 277 -15.15 9.09 -8.26
C ARG A 277 -16.34 9.66 -7.46
N SER A 278 -17.37 8.85 -7.20
CA SER A 278 -18.53 9.24 -6.38
C SER A 278 -18.25 9.18 -4.87
N GLY A 279 -17.07 8.71 -4.46
CA GLY A 279 -16.67 8.55 -3.07
C GLY A 279 -17.27 7.30 -2.40
N GLN A 280 -17.70 6.30 -3.18
CA GLN A 280 -18.20 5.03 -2.69
C GLN A 280 -17.05 4.04 -2.51
N LEU A 281 -17.11 3.26 -1.43
CA LEU A 281 -16.10 2.27 -1.05
C LEU A 281 -16.55 0.86 -1.41
N TYR A 282 -15.69 0.10 -2.07
CA TYR A 282 -15.96 -1.29 -2.45
C TYR A 282 -14.82 -2.20 -2.02
N GLU A 283 -15.17 -3.45 -1.72
CA GLU A 283 -14.24 -4.55 -1.48
C GLU A 283 -14.35 -5.56 -2.61
N ARG A 284 -13.21 -6.06 -3.11
CA ARG A 284 -13.18 -7.15 -4.08
C ARG A 284 -13.54 -8.47 -3.39
N THR A 285 -14.48 -9.19 -3.98
CA THR A 285 -14.96 -10.47 -3.48
C THR A 285 -14.44 -11.65 -4.32
N GLY A 286 -14.43 -12.84 -3.73
CA GLY A 286 -14.08 -14.08 -4.42
C GLY A 286 -12.58 -14.27 -4.70
N ILE A 287 -11.71 -13.44 -4.13
CA ILE A 287 -10.26 -13.62 -4.21
C ILE A 287 -9.88 -14.94 -3.53
N SER A 288 -9.13 -15.77 -4.24
CA SER A 288 -8.58 -17.03 -3.73
C SER A 288 -7.33 -17.43 -4.50
N GLY A 289 -6.59 -18.42 -4.02
CA GLY A 289 -5.42 -18.93 -4.76
C GLY A 289 -5.72 -19.48 -6.15
N GLN A 290 -6.97 -19.87 -6.44
CA GLN A 290 -7.41 -20.30 -7.78
C GLN A 290 -7.97 -19.16 -8.63
N VAL A 291 -8.45 -18.09 -7.99
CA VAL A 291 -9.07 -16.91 -8.63
C VAL A 291 -8.46 -15.65 -8.02
N PRO A 292 -7.19 -15.33 -8.34
CA PRO A 292 -6.46 -14.27 -7.65
C PRO A 292 -7.03 -12.87 -7.91
N LYS A 293 -7.71 -12.66 -9.04
CA LYS A 293 -8.40 -11.41 -9.38
C LYS A 293 -9.81 -11.27 -8.78
N GLY A 294 -10.28 -12.28 -8.07
CA GLY A 294 -11.66 -12.32 -7.55
C GLY A 294 -12.74 -12.36 -8.64
N THR A 295 -13.99 -12.25 -8.22
CA THR A 295 -15.18 -12.49 -9.06
C THR A 295 -16.16 -11.32 -9.13
N GLY A 296 -16.02 -10.31 -8.27
CA GLY A 296 -16.92 -9.15 -8.28
C GLY A 296 -16.67 -8.19 -7.12
N TRP A 297 -17.48 -7.15 -7.00
CA TRP A 297 -17.36 -6.11 -5.98
C TRP A 297 -18.53 -6.13 -4.98
N ARG A 298 -18.23 -5.83 -3.72
CA ARG A 298 -19.23 -5.59 -2.67
C ARG A 298 -19.11 -4.15 -2.18
N ILE A 299 -20.20 -3.41 -2.20
CA ILE A 299 -20.25 -2.05 -1.62
C ILE A 299 -20.12 -2.12 -0.09
N ILE A 300 -19.33 -1.23 0.49
CA ILE A 300 -19.26 -0.98 1.92
C ILE A 300 -19.98 0.35 2.18
N GLU A 301 -21.16 0.27 2.78
CA GLU A 301 -21.99 1.45 3.02
C GLU A 301 -21.35 2.38 4.05
N MET A 302 -20.99 3.58 3.59
CA MET A 302 -20.44 4.65 4.40
C MET A 302 -21.43 5.82 4.42
N SER A 303 -21.68 6.37 5.61
CA SER A 303 -22.58 7.51 5.80
C SER A 303 -22.02 8.83 5.22
N VAL A 304 -20.77 8.80 4.74
CA VAL A 304 -20.01 9.93 4.22
C VAL A 304 -19.22 9.48 3.00
N LYS A 305 -18.92 10.43 2.10
CA LYS A 305 -18.09 10.18 0.94
C LYS A 305 -16.63 9.95 1.34
N ILE A 306 -16.05 8.95 0.70
CA ILE A 306 -14.69 8.51 0.94
C ILE A 306 -13.76 9.11 -0.11
N ARG A 307 -12.63 9.65 0.33
CA ARG A 307 -11.56 10.10 -0.55
C ARG A 307 -10.58 8.97 -0.86
N GLN A 308 -10.19 8.22 0.17
CA GLN A 308 -9.18 7.17 0.07
C GLN A 308 -9.37 6.13 1.17
N ALA A 309 -8.96 4.90 0.90
CA ALA A 309 -8.88 3.85 1.89
C ALA A 309 -7.48 3.22 1.87
N SER A 310 -7.04 2.70 3.01
CA SER A 310 -5.95 1.75 3.09
C SER A 310 -6.29 0.63 4.10
N TYR A 311 -5.69 -0.56 3.97
CA TYR A 311 -6.06 -1.72 4.78
C TYR A 311 -4.83 -2.51 5.20
N ASP A 312 -4.75 -2.86 6.48
CA ASP A 312 -3.73 -3.76 6.99
C ASP A 312 -4.21 -4.49 8.26
N LEU A 313 -3.81 -5.77 8.39
CA LEU A 313 -4.04 -6.61 9.57
C LEU A 313 -5.47 -6.55 10.15
N GLY A 314 -6.50 -6.62 9.28
CA GLY A 314 -7.90 -6.63 9.71
C GLY A 314 -8.52 -5.25 9.95
N TYR A 315 -7.77 -4.17 9.74
CA TYR A 315 -8.23 -2.80 9.93
C TYR A 315 -8.27 -2.04 8.61
N LEU A 316 -9.44 -1.50 8.30
CA LEU A 316 -9.67 -0.59 7.18
C LEU A 316 -9.58 0.85 7.68
N TRP A 317 -8.63 1.60 7.15
CA TRP A 317 -8.39 3.00 7.45
C TRP A 317 -8.92 3.85 6.31
N VAL A 318 -9.84 4.76 6.61
CA VAL A 318 -10.59 5.49 5.60
C VAL A 318 -10.43 6.99 5.82
N VAL A 319 -10.06 7.73 4.78
CA VAL A 319 -10.07 9.19 4.76
C VAL A 319 -11.32 9.66 4.04
N THR A 320 -12.14 10.44 4.74
CA THR A 320 -13.34 11.08 4.17
C THR A 320 -12.97 12.24 3.23
N GLU A 321 -13.90 12.71 2.41
CA GLU A 321 -13.69 13.92 1.60
C GLU A 321 -13.31 15.16 2.43
N THR A 322 -13.79 15.25 3.66
CA THR A 322 -13.46 16.31 4.63
C THR A 322 -12.14 16.10 5.38
N GLY A 323 -11.45 14.98 5.13
CA GLY A 323 -10.17 14.66 5.74
C GLY A 323 -10.24 13.97 7.11
N PHE A 324 -11.44 13.61 7.60
CA PHE A 324 -11.56 12.77 8.80
C PHE A 324 -11.08 11.35 8.54
N ILE A 325 -10.33 10.77 9.49
CA ILE A 325 -9.91 9.37 9.48
C ILE A 325 -10.88 8.51 10.28
N VAL A 326 -11.41 7.47 9.63
CA VAL A 326 -12.26 6.44 10.25
C VAL A 326 -11.52 5.12 10.21
N LYS A 327 -11.42 4.45 11.35
CA LYS A 327 -10.94 3.06 11.44
C LYS A 327 -12.12 2.12 11.57
N CYS A 328 -12.16 1.10 10.72
CA CYS A 328 -13.15 0.04 10.74
C CYS A 328 -12.47 -1.31 10.95
N THR A 329 -13.12 -2.22 11.65
CA THR A 329 -12.73 -3.62 11.79
C THR A 329 -13.56 -4.48 10.85
N LYS A 330 -12.94 -5.41 10.14
CA LYS A 330 -13.68 -6.43 9.38
C LYS A 330 -14.30 -7.50 10.28
#